data_AF-A0A7Y4QCE3-F1
#
_entry.id   AF-A0A7Y4QCE3-F1
#
_cell.length_a   1.000
_cell.length_b   1.000
_cell.length_c   1.000
_cell.angle_alpha   90.00
_cell.angle_beta   90.00
_cell.angle_gamma   90.00
#
_symmetry.space_group_name_H-M   'P 1'
#
loop_
_entity.id
_entity.type
_entity.pdbx_description
1 polymer ?
#
loop_
_entity_poly.entity_id
_entity_poly.type
_entity_poly.pdbx_seq_one_letter_code
_entity_poly.pdbx_strand_id
1 'polypeptide(L)'
;MSQQVEEMPGAPSTVDTGNPFPGLRPFKIEESHLFFGREGQSDEVLLKLSKNRFVGVIGPSGSGKSSFIYCGVMPILYGGFLTDASPNWEVIVTRPGSAPIDNLSEALLKTAKDYNMADTEDKKIKRTIVSTLLKSSSLGLVEAIQQSRRSADINYLVLVDQFEELFRFKDSTDPNSVNESLAFINLLMEAINYEDAPIYVAITMRSDFIGDCAQFPDLTRKINDSHYLIPQMTREQKRRAIEGPVAVGNARIAPRLVQQLLNDLGDNPDQLPILQHALMRTWS
;
A
#
# COMPACT_ATOMS: atom_id res chain seq x y z
N MET A 1 -40.64 -52.13 1.53
CA MET A 1 -40.81 -50.73 1.08
C MET A 1 -39.99 -49.88 2.03
N SER A 2 -38.77 -49.56 1.63
CA SER A 2 -37.82 -48.77 2.42
C SER A 2 -37.82 -47.37 1.83
N GLN A 3 -38.25 -46.36 2.59
CA GLN A 3 -38.11 -44.95 2.20
C GLN A 3 -36.72 -44.46 2.58
N GLN A 4 -36.00 -44.00 1.57
CA GLN A 4 -34.76 -43.24 1.69
C GLN A 4 -35.09 -41.83 2.18
N VAL A 5 -34.32 -41.34 3.16
CA VAL A 5 -34.26 -39.92 3.49
C VAL A 5 -32.98 -39.38 2.88
N GLU A 6 -33.13 -38.44 1.94
CA GLU A 6 -32.04 -37.69 1.31
C GLU A 6 -31.30 -36.83 2.35
N GLU A 7 -29.99 -37.03 2.48
CA GLU A 7 -29.09 -36.07 3.12
C GLU A 7 -28.81 -34.91 2.16
N MET A 8 -29.05 -33.68 2.62
CA MET A 8 -28.69 -32.45 1.91
C MET A 8 -27.17 -32.18 1.98
N PRO A 9 -26.57 -31.58 0.93
CA PRO A 9 -25.13 -31.42 0.83
C PRO A 9 -24.59 -30.21 1.60
N GLY A 10 -23.49 -30.45 2.32
CA GLY A 10 -22.38 -29.50 2.51
C GLY A 10 -22.66 -28.21 3.26
N ALA A 11 -22.49 -28.23 4.59
CA ALA A 11 -22.17 -27.01 5.32
C ALA A 11 -20.92 -26.34 4.71
N PRO A 12 -20.88 -25.01 4.55
CA PRO A 12 -19.70 -24.34 4.04
C PRO A 12 -18.51 -24.65 4.95
N SER A 13 -17.40 -25.09 4.34
CA SER A 13 -16.13 -25.32 5.03
C SER A 13 -15.79 -24.12 5.88
N THR A 14 -15.71 -24.31 7.20
CA THR A 14 -15.23 -23.30 8.14
C THR A 14 -13.81 -22.92 7.73
N VAL A 15 -13.65 -21.76 7.11
CA VAL A 15 -12.34 -21.12 6.96
C VAL A 15 -11.80 -21.03 8.39
N ASP A 16 -10.61 -21.57 8.63
CA ASP A 16 -9.89 -21.41 9.89
C ASP A 16 -9.68 -19.90 10.09
N THR A 17 -10.60 -19.26 10.81
CA THR A 17 -10.57 -17.83 11.08
C THR A 17 -9.53 -17.62 12.18
N GLY A 18 -8.27 -17.64 11.77
CA GLY A 18 -7.17 -17.17 12.59
C GLY A 18 -7.46 -15.76 13.12
N ASN A 19 -6.61 -15.30 14.04
CA ASN A 19 -6.77 -14.00 14.68
C ASN A 19 -6.99 -12.87 13.65
N PRO A 20 -8.15 -12.18 13.67
CA PRO A 20 -8.51 -11.18 12.65
C PRO A 20 -7.73 -9.87 12.82
N PHE A 21 -6.94 -9.74 13.89
CA PHE A 21 -6.12 -8.58 14.15
C PHE A 21 -4.65 -8.86 13.80
N PRO A 22 -4.05 -8.08 12.89
CA PRO A 22 -2.70 -8.34 12.40
C PRO A 22 -1.60 -7.94 13.41
N GLY A 23 -1.94 -7.19 14.45
CA GLY A 23 -0.99 -6.63 15.41
C GLY A 23 -0.39 -5.32 14.92
N LEU A 24 0.94 -5.17 15.02
CA LEU A 24 1.64 -3.93 14.63
C LEU A 24 1.94 -3.82 13.13
N ARG A 25 1.82 -4.93 12.38
CA ARG A 25 2.00 -4.91 10.94
C ARG A 25 0.75 -4.30 10.28
N PRO A 26 0.89 -3.66 9.11
CA PRO A 26 -0.27 -3.30 8.32
C PRO A 26 -1.06 -4.55 7.89
N PHE A 27 -2.34 -4.36 7.60
CA PHE A 27 -3.13 -5.36 6.91
C PHE A 27 -2.58 -5.57 5.49
N LYS A 28 -2.67 -6.79 5.00
CA LYS A 28 -2.36 -7.16 3.62
C LYS A 28 -3.61 -7.09 2.75
N ILE A 29 -3.44 -7.09 1.44
CA ILE A 29 -4.55 -7.04 0.49
C ILE A 29 -5.55 -8.20 0.66
N GLU A 30 -5.06 -9.40 0.97
CA GLU A 30 -5.88 -10.59 1.21
C GLU A 30 -6.75 -10.45 2.47
N GLU A 31 -6.36 -9.56 3.37
CA GLU A 31 -7.04 -9.25 4.62
C GLU A 31 -8.00 -8.05 4.47
N SER A 32 -8.29 -7.62 3.24
CA SER A 32 -9.21 -6.50 2.97
C SER A 32 -10.61 -6.68 3.57
N HIS A 33 -11.08 -7.92 3.65
CA HIS A 33 -12.34 -8.28 4.31
C HIS A 33 -12.35 -8.03 5.84
N LEU A 34 -11.19 -7.78 6.45
CA LEU A 34 -11.00 -7.42 7.86
C LEU A 34 -10.78 -5.91 8.05
N PHE A 35 -10.82 -5.10 6.99
CA PHE A 35 -10.52 -3.67 7.05
C PHE A 35 -11.80 -2.83 7.07
N PHE A 36 -12.12 -2.26 8.24
CA PHE A 36 -13.38 -1.52 8.47
C PHE A 36 -13.14 -0.08 8.93
N GLY A 37 -14.17 0.77 8.78
CA GLY A 37 -14.18 2.14 9.30
C GLY A 37 -13.52 3.18 8.38
N ARG A 38 -13.20 2.80 7.13
CA ARG A 38 -12.58 3.68 6.13
C ARG A 38 -13.35 3.72 4.81
N GLU A 39 -14.61 3.33 4.84
CA GLU A 39 -15.51 3.27 3.69
C GLU A 39 -15.64 4.67 3.04
N GLY A 40 -15.68 4.72 1.70
CA GLY A 40 -15.80 5.94 0.89
C GLY A 40 -14.49 6.71 0.64
N GLN A 41 -13.48 6.55 1.51
CA GLN A 41 -12.21 7.29 1.37
C GLN A 41 -11.38 6.81 0.16
N SER A 42 -11.53 5.54 -0.21
CA SER A 42 -10.77 4.93 -1.32
C SER A 42 -11.15 5.50 -2.68
N ASP A 43 -12.43 5.84 -2.88
CA ASP A 43 -12.92 6.43 -4.13
C ASP A 43 -12.29 7.80 -4.39
N GLU A 44 -12.15 8.63 -3.35
CA GLU A 44 -11.49 9.94 -3.46
C GLU A 44 -10.02 9.81 -3.86
N VAL A 45 -9.31 8.82 -3.30
CA VAL A 45 -7.91 8.54 -3.66
C VAL A 45 -7.79 8.04 -5.09
N LEU A 46 -8.67 7.14 -5.51
CA LEU A 46 -8.67 6.61 -6.88
C LEU A 46 -9.02 7.69 -7.91
N LEU A 47 -9.96 8.59 -7.60
CA LEU A 47 -10.29 9.73 -8.45
C LEU A 47 -9.10 10.69 -8.60
N LYS A 48 -8.37 10.95 -7.51
CA LYS A 48 -7.12 11.75 -7.53
C LYS A 48 -6.03 11.07 -8.36
N LEU A 49 -5.84 9.77 -8.16
CA LEU A 49 -4.86 8.95 -8.88
C LEU A 49 -5.16 8.93 -10.39
N SER A 50 -6.43 8.73 -10.76
CA SER A 50 -6.91 8.74 -12.15
C SER A 50 -6.56 10.04 -12.86
N LYS A 51 -6.91 11.19 -12.25
CA LYS A 51 -6.78 12.51 -12.87
C LYS A 51 -5.34 12.97 -13.02
N ASN A 52 -4.49 12.62 -12.05
CA ASN A 52 -3.15 13.20 -11.95
C ASN A 52 -2.02 12.21 -12.25
N ARG A 53 -2.36 10.93 -12.47
CA ARG A 53 -1.42 9.78 -12.49
C ARG A 53 -0.54 9.69 -11.23
N PHE A 54 -0.92 10.42 -10.19
CA PHE A 54 -0.21 10.54 -8.93
C PHE A 54 -1.21 10.73 -7.79
N VAL A 55 -0.95 10.09 -6.65
CA VAL A 55 -1.61 10.46 -5.39
C VAL A 55 -0.67 10.32 -4.20
N GLY A 56 -0.59 11.35 -3.36
CA GLY A 56 0.06 11.30 -2.07
C GLY A 56 -0.95 11.04 -0.95
N VAL A 57 -0.92 9.86 -0.33
CA VAL A 57 -1.71 9.58 0.89
C VAL A 57 -0.90 9.98 2.11
N ILE A 58 -1.29 11.10 2.71
CA ILE A 58 -0.51 11.77 3.76
C ILE A 58 -1.27 11.73 5.08
N GLY A 59 -0.56 11.61 6.20
CA GLY A 59 -1.15 11.75 7.53
C GLY A 59 -0.24 11.29 8.65
N PRO A 60 -0.65 11.42 9.91
CA PRO A 60 0.21 11.14 11.06
C PRO A 60 0.68 9.68 11.10
N SER A 61 1.72 9.42 11.89
CA SER A 61 2.15 8.05 12.19
C SER A 61 0.97 7.25 12.78
N GLY A 62 0.96 5.93 12.56
CA GLY A 62 -0.10 5.06 13.09
C GLY A 62 -1.51 5.23 12.52
N SER A 63 -1.78 6.23 11.66
CA SER A 63 -3.13 6.49 11.09
C SER A 63 -3.69 5.41 10.16
N GLY A 64 -2.89 4.39 9.83
CA GLY A 64 -3.29 3.26 9.00
C GLY A 64 -3.10 3.46 7.50
N LYS A 65 -2.26 4.40 7.05
CA LYS A 65 -2.01 4.70 5.62
C LYS A 65 -1.71 3.47 4.77
N SER A 66 -0.75 2.64 5.19
CA SER A 66 -0.35 1.45 4.44
C SER A 66 -1.50 0.44 4.35
N SER A 67 -2.16 0.12 5.48
CA SER A 67 -3.37 -0.72 5.48
C SER A 67 -4.48 -0.15 4.61
N PHE A 68 -4.67 1.17 4.61
CA PHE A 68 -5.68 1.83 3.79
C PHE A 68 -5.39 1.69 2.28
N ILE A 69 -4.13 1.81 1.85
CA ILE A 69 -3.78 1.52 0.46
C ILE A 69 -4.00 0.04 0.14
N TYR A 70 -3.47 -0.87 0.94
CA TYR A 70 -3.52 -2.31 0.66
C TYR A 70 -4.93 -2.88 0.69
N CYS A 71 -5.78 -2.41 1.59
CA CYS A 71 -7.10 -3.00 1.83
C CYS A 71 -8.27 -2.14 1.34
N GLY A 72 -8.07 -0.83 1.19
CA GLY A 72 -9.10 0.08 0.68
C GLY A 72 -8.91 0.38 -0.81
N VAL A 73 -7.71 0.80 -1.20
CA VAL A 73 -7.45 1.32 -2.55
C VAL A 73 -7.19 0.20 -3.56
N MET A 74 -6.25 -0.70 -3.27
CA MET A 74 -5.84 -1.74 -4.22
C MET A 74 -6.96 -2.72 -4.60
N PRO A 75 -7.83 -3.19 -3.68
CA PRO A 75 -8.93 -4.09 -4.06
C PRO A 75 -9.91 -3.44 -5.05
N ILE A 76 -10.23 -2.16 -4.85
CA ILE A 76 -11.12 -1.41 -5.75
C ILE A 76 -10.43 -1.15 -7.10
N LEU A 77 -9.12 -0.89 -7.09
CA LEU A 77 -8.31 -0.76 -8.31
C LEU A 77 -8.38 -2.05 -9.15
N TYR A 78 -8.14 -3.21 -8.54
CA TYR A 78 -8.25 -4.51 -9.22
C TYR A 78 -9.68 -4.86 -9.63
N GLY A 79 -10.69 -4.27 -8.98
CA GLY A 79 -12.10 -4.39 -9.33
C GLY A 79 -12.52 -3.59 -10.58
N GLY A 80 -11.61 -2.85 -11.22
CA GLY A 80 -11.86 -2.16 -12.48
C GLY A 80 -12.42 -0.73 -12.36
N PHE A 81 -12.21 -0.04 -11.23
CA PHE A 81 -12.76 1.29 -10.97
C PHE A 81 -12.28 2.39 -11.95
N LEU A 82 -11.10 2.22 -12.56
CA LEU A 82 -10.55 3.19 -13.51
C LEU A 82 -11.02 2.87 -14.93
N THR A 83 -12.21 3.37 -15.29
CA THR A 83 -12.93 3.05 -16.54
C THR A 83 -12.24 3.52 -17.82
N ASP A 84 -11.40 4.56 -17.73
CA ASP A 84 -10.63 5.08 -18.87
C ASP A 84 -9.25 4.41 -19.00
N ALA A 85 -8.91 3.52 -18.07
CA ALA A 85 -7.67 2.76 -18.06
C ALA A 85 -7.99 1.26 -18.28
N SER A 86 -6.98 0.48 -18.65
CA SER A 86 -7.15 -0.98 -18.71
C SER A 86 -7.71 -1.55 -17.39
N PRO A 87 -8.56 -2.60 -17.40
CA PRO A 87 -8.93 -3.28 -16.15
C PRO A 87 -7.74 -4.04 -15.53
N ASN A 88 -6.65 -4.26 -16.28
CA ASN A 88 -5.50 -5.01 -15.81
C ASN A 88 -4.47 -4.09 -15.15
N TRP A 89 -4.16 -4.38 -13.89
CA TRP A 89 -3.19 -3.64 -13.08
C TRP A 89 -2.03 -4.52 -12.65
N GLU A 90 -0.82 -4.01 -12.82
CA GLU A 90 0.38 -4.54 -12.19
C GLU A 90 0.86 -3.55 -11.12
N VAL A 91 0.88 -3.99 -9.87
CA VAL A 91 1.23 -3.13 -8.73
C VAL A 91 2.63 -3.47 -8.23
N ILE A 92 3.51 -2.49 -8.29
CA ILE A 92 4.90 -2.57 -7.81
C ILE A 92 4.95 -1.86 -6.46
N VAL A 93 5.11 -2.63 -5.39
CA VAL A 93 5.19 -2.08 -4.03
C VAL A 93 6.64 -2.01 -3.59
N THR A 94 7.12 -0.81 -3.27
CA THR A 94 8.47 -0.59 -2.77
C THR A 94 8.47 0.28 -1.51
N ARG A 95 9.53 0.12 -0.71
CA ARG A 95 9.86 1.00 0.41
C ARG A 95 11.26 1.55 0.17
N PRO A 96 11.47 2.88 0.23
CA PRO A 96 12.76 3.46 -0.13
C PRO A 96 13.93 2.92 0.69
N GLY A 97 13.82 2.83 2.02
CA GLY A 97 14.94 2.43 2.88
C GLY A 97 16.21 3.25 2.61
N SER A 98 17.36 2.64 2.88
CA SER A 98 18.68 3.26 2.66
C SER A 98 19.22 3.14 1.23
N ALA A 99 18.54 2.41 0.35
CA ALA A 99 18.98 2.14 -1.02
C ALA A 99 17.75 2.13 -1.96
N PRO A 100 17.13 3.29 -2.20
CA PRO A 100 15.81 3.40 -2.84
C PRO A 100 15.77 2.83 -4.26
N ILE A 101 16.84 2.98 -5.04
CA ILE A 101 16.88 2.45 -6.40
C ILE A 101 17.02 0.92 -6.37
N ASP A 102 17.86 0.38 -5.49
CA ASP A 102 18.01 -1.06 -5.35
C ASP A 102 16.72 -1.72 -4.83
N ASN A 103 16.03 -1.07 -3.89
CA ASN A 103 14.73 -1.54 -3.39
C ASN A 103 13.63 -1.48 -4.47
N LEU A 104 13.64 -0.48 -5.34
CA LEU A 104 12.75 -0.44 -6.50
C LEU A 104 13.09 -1.54 -7.52
N SER A 105 14.37 -1.79 -7.78
CA SER A 105 14.80 -2.87 -8.68
C SER A 105 14.30 -4.24 -8.21
N GLU A 106 14.39 -4.51 -6.90
CA GLU A 106 13.86 -5.72 -6.27
C GLU A 106 12.33 -5.79 -6.41
N ALA A 107 11.63 -4.67 -6.22
CA ALA A 107 10.18 -4.60 -6.33
C ALA A 107 9.68 -4.88 -7.75
N LEU A 108 10.35 -4.32 -8.77
CA LEU A 108 10.06 -4.57 -10.18
C LEU A 108 10.22 -6.04 -10.56
N LEU A 109 11.24 -6.70 -10.01
CA LEU A 109 11.52 -8.11 -10.31
C LEU A 109 10.56 -9.07 -9.60
N LYS A 110 10.05 -8.72 -8.42
CA LYS A 110 9.13 -9.57 -7.65
C LYS A 110 7.79 -9.85 -8.33
N THR A 111 7.38 -9.04 -9.29
CA THR A 111 6.17 -9.31 -10.08
C THR A 111 6.38 -10.46 -11.08
N ALA A 112 7.63 -10.78 -11.41
CA ALA A 112 8.00 -11.86 -12.31
C ALA A 112 8.12 -13.21 -11.58
N LYS A 113 7.39 -14.23 -12.06
CA LYS A 113 7.35 -15.57 -11.42
C LYS A 113 8.71 -16.26 -11.41
N ASP A 114 9.47 -16.10 -12.49
CA ASP A 114 10.82 -16.64 -12.65
C ASP A 114 11.81 -16.02 -11.67
N TYR A 115 11.65 -14.73 -11.32
CA TYR A 115 12.46 -14.11 -10.28
C TYR A 115 12.21 -14.74 -8.92
N ASN A 116 10.94 -14.98 -8.55
CA ASN A 116 10.61 -15.54 -7.24
C ASN A 116 11.17 -16.95 -7.04
N MET A 117 11.23 -17.76 -8.10
CA MET A 117 11.75 -19.13 -8.11
C MET A 117 13.28 -19.23 -8.27
N ALA A 118 13.95 -18.15 -8.67
CA ALA A 118 15.40 -18.14 -8.86
C ALA A 118 16.16 -18.27 -7.52
N ASP A 119 17.38 -18.80 -7.61
CA ASP A 119 18.29 -18.85 -6.47
C ASP A 119 18.84 -17.46 -6.10
N THR A 120 19.58 -17.39 -5.00
CA THR A 120 20.08 -16.14 -4.44
C THR A 120 21.08 -15.42 -5.36
N GLU A 121 21.92 -16.17 -6.09
CA GLU A 121 22.94 -15.56 -6.94
C GLU A 121 22.31 -15.01 -8.22
N ASP A 122 21.40 -15.76 -8.84
CA ASP A 122 20.61 -15.31 -9.99
C ASP A 122 19.77 -14.08 -9.66
N LYS A 123 19.14 -14.05 -8.48
CA LYS A 123 18.40 -12.87 -7.99
C LYS A 123 19.31 -11.65 -7.91
N LYS A 124 20.51 -11.81 -7.36
CA LYS A 124 21.48 -10.72 -7.23
C LYS A 124 21.95 -10.19 -8.59
N ILE A 125 22.18 -11.07 -9.56
CA ILE A 125 22.54 -10.68 -10.93
C ILE A 125 21.41 -9.89 -11.58
N LYS A 126 20.18 -10.44 -11.58
CA LYS A 126 18.99 -9.76 -12.14
C LYS A 126 18.76 -8.39 -11.49
N ARG A 127 18.86 -8.31 -10.17
CA ARG A 127 18.74 -7.05 -9.42
C ARG A 127 19.79 -6.03 -9.83
N THR A 128 21.03 -6.47 -10.02
CA THR A 128 22.12 -5.58 -10.45
C THR A 128 21.84 -5.00 -11.83
N ILE A 129 21.38 -5.84 -12.77
CA ILE A 129 21.03 -5.40 -14.13
C ILE A 129 19.92 -4.35 -14.10
N VAL A 130 18.82 -4.62 -13.38
CA VAL A 130 17.69 -3.67 -13.27
C VAL A 130 18.12 -2.41 -12.53
N SER A 131 18.90 -2.50 -11.46
CA SER A 131 19.44 -1.32 -10.76
C SER A 131 20.32 -0.47 -11.68
N THR A 132 21.17 -1.08 -12.51
CA THR A 132 21.96 -0.34 -13.51
C THR A 132 21.07 0.34 -14.55
N LEU A 133 20.01 -0.32 -15.03
CA LEU A 133 19.03 0.29 -15.95
C LEU A 133 18.30 1.48 -15.30
N LEU A 134 17.86 1.35 -14.04
CA LEU A 134 17.24 2.44 -13.31
C LEU A 134 18.20 3.63 -13.12
N LYS A 135 19.51 3.37 -13.02
CA LYS A 135 20.55 4.39 -12.84
C LYS A 135 21.07 4.98 -14.15
N SER A 136 20.76 4.38 -15.31
CA SER A 136 21.35 4.80 -16.59
C SER A 136 20.70 6.03 -17.21
N SER A 137 19.43 6.28 -16.93
CA SER A 137 18.69 7.42 -17.46
C SER A 137 17.57 7.84 -16.49
N SER A 138 17.06 9.06 -16.63
CA SER A 138 15.86 9.50 -15.90
C SER A 138 14.60 8.73 -16.33
N LEU A 139 14.62 8.10 -17.51
CA LEU A 139 13.58 7.21 -18.02
C LEU A 139 13.77 5.74 -17.60
N GLY A 140 14.78 5.40 -16.80
CA GLY A 140 15.12 4.01 -16.48
C GLY A 140 13.96 3.20 -15.91
N LEU A 141 13.05 3.82 -15.13
CA LEU A 141 11.83 3.17 -14.63
C LEU A 141 10.83 2.88 -15.75
N VAL A 142 10.64 3.82 -16.67
CA VAL A 142 9.80 3.65 -17.86
C VAL A 142 10.35 2.50 -18.71
N GLU A 143 11.66 2.52 -18.98
CA GLU A 143 12.35 1.48 -19.75
C GLU A 143 12.21 0.11 -19.09
N ALA A 144 12.41 0.01 -17.77
CA ALA A 144 12.26 -1.24 -17.03
C ALA A 144 10.82 -1.79 -17.09
N ILE A 145 9.82 -0.92 -16.94
CA ILE A 145 8.40 -1.30 -17.04
C ILE A 145 8.04 -1.70 -18.47
N GLN A 146 8.52 -0.98 -19.49
CA GLN A 146 8.27 -1.33 -20.89
C GLN A 146 8.88 -2.68 -21.27
N GLN A 147 10.06 -3.00 -20.74
CA GLN A 147 10.70 -4.30 -20.96
C GLN A 147 9.94 -5.46 -20.29
N SER A 148 9.30 -5.21 -19.13
CA SER A 148 8.49 -6.22 -18.45
C SER A 148 7.05 -6.32 -18.97
N ARG A 149 6.60 -5.31 -19.74
CA ARG A 149 5.24 -5.20 -20.27
C ARG A 149 4.89 -6.36 -21.18
N ARG A 150 3.97 -7.21 -20.69
CA ARG A 150 3.47 -8.38 -21.45
C ARG A 150 2.38 -8.04 -22.46
N SER A 151 1.69 -6.92 -22.28
CA SER A 151 0.59 -6.46 -23.13
C SER A 151 0.47 -4.94 -23.10
N ALA A 152 0.01 -4.36 -24.22
CA ALA A 152 -0.36 -2.95 -24.27
C ALA A 152 -1.53 -2.62 -23.32
N ASP A 153 -2.31 -3.61 -22.91
CA ASP A 153 -3.50 -3.46 -22.07
C ASP A 153 -3.19 -3.73 -20.58
N ILE A 154 -2.11 -3.16 -20.04
CA ILE A 154 -1.76 -3.26 -18.60
C ILE A 154 -1.37 -1.87 -18.11
N ASN A 155 -1.97 -1.44 -17.00
CA ASN A 155 -1.55 -0.27 -16.24
C ASN A 155 -0.59 -0.66 -15.12
N TYR A 156 0.34 0.23 -14.82
CA TYR A 156 1.31 0.04 -13.74
C TYR A 156 1.01 1.02 -12.60
N LEU A 157 0.92 0.51 -11.37
CA LEU A 157 0.91 1.35 -10.18
C LEU A 157 2.20 1.10 -9.40
N VAL A 158 3.06 2.12 -9.32
CA VAL A 158 4.20 2.13 -8.42
C VAL A 158 3.77 2.73 -7.09
N LEU A 159 3.61 1.86 -6.09
CA LEU A 159 3.31 2.25 -4.73
C LEU A 159 4.61 2.37 -3.92
N VAL A 160 4.94 3.58 -3.53
CA VAL A 160 6.06 3.87 -2.62
C VAL A 160 5.51 4.06 -1.20
N ASP A 161 5.55 3.00 -0.41
CA ASP A 161 5.08 3.01 0.98
C ASP A 161 6.19 3.57 1.90
N GLN A 162 5.82 4.36 2.91
CA GLN A 162 6.76 5.07 3.80
C GLN A 162 7.79 5.91 3.03
N PHE A 163 7.29 6.78 2.17
CA PHE A 163 8.12 7.67 1.33
C PHE A 163 9.09 8.53 2.15
N GLU A 164 8.74 8.89 3.39
CA GLU A 164 9.61 9.65 4.28
C GLU A 164 10.95 8.97 4.60
N GLU A 165 11.08 7.66 4.38
CA GLU A 165 12.35 6.95 4.55
C GLU A 165 13.46 7.59 3.69
N LEU A 166 13.13 8.13 2.51
CA LEU A 166 14.07 8.88 1.66
C LEU A 166 14.76 10.02 2.40
N PHE A 167 14.07 10.68 3.33
CA PHE A 167 14.59 11.85 4.04
C PHE A 167 15.34 11.45 5.30
N ARG A 168 14.92 10.38 5.97
CA ARG A 168 15.62 9.87 7.17
C ARG A 168 17.01 9.34 6.88
N PHE A 169 17.21 8.72 5.72
CA PHE A 169 18.52 8.16 5.35
C PHE A 169 19.47 9.19 4.73
N LYS A 170 18.98 10.39 4.35
CA LYS A 170 19.83 11.53 3.96
C LYS A 170 20.69 12.08 5.12
N ASP A 171 20.25 11.88 6.36
CA ASP A 171 20.99 12.32 7.55
C ASP A 171 22.20 11.43 7.85
N SER A 172 22.43 10.37 7.06
CA SER A 172 23.71 9.68 7.05
C SER A 172 24.77 10.56 6.38
N THR A 173 25.99 10.60 6.92
CA THR A 173 27.11 11.43 6.44
C THR A 173 27.61 11.09 5.02
N ASP A 174 26.86 10.33 4.22
CA ASP A 174 27.21 9.94 2.86
C ASP A 174 26.61 10.93 1.84
N PRO A 175 27.44 11.76 1.17
CA PRO A 175 26.99 12.69 0.12
C PRO A 175 26.27 11.99 -1.05
N ASN A 176 26.49 10.68 -1.25
CA ASN A 176 25.83 9.93 -2.30
C ASN A 176 24.34 9.69 -2.02
N SER A 177 23.91 9.71 -0.75
CA SER A 177 22.52 9.46 -0.36
C SER A 177 21.53 10.52 -0.89
N VAL A 178 21.97 11.79 -0.94
CA VAL A 178 21.17 12.90 -1.48
C VAL A 178 20.99 12.75 -2.99
N ASN A 179 22.06 12.37 -3.70
CA ASN A 179 22.01 12.13 -5.14
C ASN A 179 21.11 10.95 -5.49
N GLU A 180 21.12 9.88 -4.69
CA GLU A 180 20.26 8.72 -4.93
C GLU A 180 18.78 9.03 -4.71
N SER A 181 18.45 9.81 -3.68
CA SER A 181 17.07 10.26 -3.44
C SER A 181 16.53 11.11 -4.60
N LEU A 182 17.37 12.02 -5.12
CA LEU A 182 17.01 12.85 -6.27
C LEU A 182 16.81 12.01 -7.53
N ALA A 183 17.72 11.07 -7.81
CA ALA A 183 17.58 10.15 -8.94
C ALA A 183 16.30 9.31 -8.82
N PHE A 184 15.99 8.78 -7.63
CA PHE A 184 14.77 8.04 -7.37
C PHE A 184 13.51 8.87 -7.63
N ILE A 185 13.46 10.11 -7.13
CA ILE A 185 12.31 11.00 -7.36
C ILE A 185 12.16 11.34 -8.85
N ASN A 186 13.27 11.61 -9.54
CA ASN A 186 13.23 11.88 -10.98
C ASN A 186 12.66 10.70 -11.77
N LEU A 187 13.04 9.46 -11.43
CA LEU A 187 12.44 8.26 -12.06
C LEU A 187 10.92 8.21 -11.91
N LEU A 188 10.39 8.55 -10.73
CA LEU A 188 8.94 8.60 -10.51
C LEU A 188 8.29 9.72 -11.31
N MET A 189 8.89 10.92 -11.33
CA MET A 189 8.32 12.08 -12.02
C MET A 189 8.28 11.87 -13.54
N GLU A 190 9.35 11.34 -14.11
CA GLU A 190 9.39 10.98 -15.54
C GLU A 190 8.36 9.91 -15.86
N ALA A 191 8.23 8.87 -15.02
CA ALA A 191 7.23 7.83 -15.23
C ALA A 191 5.79 8.34 -15.21
N ILE A 192 5.45 9.27 -14.31
CA ILE A 192 4.11 9.89 -14.24
C ILE A 192 3.81 10.71 -15.51
N ASN A 193 4.82 11.41 -16.04
CA ASN A 193 4.68 12.32 -17.18
C ASN A 193 4.85 11.62 -18.54
N TYR A 194 5.18 10.33 -18.56
CA TYR A 194 5.36 9.57 -19.78
C TYR A 194 4.01 9.24 -20.44
N GLU A 195 3.77 9.73 -21.66
CA GLU A 195 2.45 9.63 -22.31
C GLU A 195 2.16 8.23 -22.86
N ASP A 196 3.16 7.54 -23.39
CA ASP A 196 3.01 6.27 -24.13
C ASP A 196 2.86 5.02 -23.24
N ALA A 197 2.98 5.17 -21.91
CA ALA A 197 2.78 4.10 -20.95
C ALA A 197 1.90 4.57 -19.78
N PRO A 198 0.82 3.84 -19.44
CA PRO A 198 -0.04 4.20 -18.32
C PRO A 198 0.61 3.80 -16.99
N ILE A 199 1.57 4.62 -16.53
CA ILE A 199 2.24 4.46 -15.24
C ILE A 199 1.68 5.47 -14.25
N TYR A 200 1.23 4.94 -13.12
CA TYR A 200 0.65 5.68 -12.01
C TYR A 200 1.56 5.53 -10.80
N VAL A 201 1.64 6.58 -9.96
CA VAL A 201 2.43 6.55 -8.73
C VAL A 201 1.55 6.88 -7.54
N ALA A 202 1.61 6.05 -6.51
CA ALA A 202 1.03 6.37 -5.21
C ALA A 202 2.15 6.41 -4.17
N ILE A 203 2.13 7.41 -3.30
CA ILE A 203 3.05 7.47 -2.15
C ILE A 203 2.25 7.46 -0.85
N THR A 204 2.75 6.78 0.18
CA THR A 204 2.29 7.02 1.56
C THR A 204 3.37 7.78 2.30
N MET A 205 3.00 8.83 3.02
CA MET A 205 3.97 9.65 3.74
C MET A 205 3.42 10.17 5.05
N ARG A 206 4.27 10.32 6.06
CA ARG A 206 3.89 11.09 7.24
C ARG A 206 3.78 12.59 6.95
N SER A 207 2.81 13.25 7.58
CA SER A 207 2.53 14.68 7.35
C SER A 207 3.66 15.61 7.81
N ASP A 208 4.47 15.20 8.79
CA ASP A 208 5.62 15.97 9.27
C ASP A 208 6.78 16.05 8.26
N PHE A 209 6.79 15.20 7.23
CA PHE A 209 7.80 15.18 6.17
C PHE A 209 7.40 15.94 4.89
N ILE A 210 6.25 16.65 4.91
CA ILE A 210 5.86 17.51 3.76
C ILE A 210 6.92 18.58 3.49
N GLY A 211 7.53 19.14 4.54
CA GLY A 211 8.57 20.17 4.41
C GLY A 211 9.79 19.68 3.64
N ASP A 212 10.19 18.43 3.83
CA ASP A 212 11.34 17.83 3.13
C ASP A 212 11.11 17.70 1.62
N CYS A 213 9.85 17.65 1.17
CA CYS A 213 9.52 17.59 -0.24
C CYS A 213 9.80 18.92 -0.97
N ALA A 214 9.88 20.05 -0.25
CA ALA A 214 10.06 21.39 -0.82
C ALA A 214 11.37 21.55 -1.63
N GLN A 215 12.37 20.71 -1.36
CA GLN A 215 13.62 20.68 -2.14
C GLN A 215 13.46 20.07 -3.54
N PHE A 216 12.29 19.49 -3.84
CA PHE A 216 11.96 18.83 -5.11
C PHE A 216 10.74 19.52 -5.76
N PRO A 217 10.95 20.47 -6.70
CA PRO A 217 9.88 21.28 -7.25
C PRO A 217 8.74 20.50 -7.92
N ASP A 218 9.06 19.49 -8.74
CA ASP A 218 8.05 18.72 -9.46
C ASP A 218 7.26 17.78 -8.53
N LEU A 219 7.93 17.15 -7.56
CA LEU A 219 7.27 16.37 -6.52
C LEU A 219 6.33 17.27 -5.68
N THR A 220 6.79 18.46 -5.31
CA THR A 220 5.98 19.43 -4.55
C THR A 220 4.73 19.81 -5.33
N ARG A 221 4.87 20.10 -6.64
CA ARG A 221 3.72 20.40 -7.51
C ARG A 221 2.72 19.24 -7.51
N LYS A 222 3.19 18.00 -7.75
CA LYS A 222 2.33 16.80 -7.77
C LYS A 222 1.62 16.56 -6.43
N ILE A 223 2.30 16.77 -5.30
CA ILE A 223 1.68 16.68 -3.96
C ILE A 223 0.60 17.75 -3.78
N ASN A 224 0.85 18.99 -4.19
CA ASN A 224 -0.15 20.06 -4.10
C ASN A 224 -1.38 19.77 -4.96
N ASP A 225 -1.19 19.26 -6.18
CA ASP A 225 -2.27 18.94 -7.11
C ASP A 225 -3.08 17.73 -6.64
N SER A 226 -2.42 16.74 -6.03
CA SER A 226 -3.01 15.41 -5.79
C SER A 226 -2.53 14.73 -4.52
N HIS A 227 -2.71 15.38 -3.36
CA HIS A 227 -2.65 14.67 -2.08
C HIS A 227 -4.05 14.39 -1.52
N TYR A 228 -4.13 13.34 -0.71
CA TYR A 228 -5.24 13.02 0.16
C TYR A 228 -4.72 12.95 1.58
N LEU A 229 -5.10 13.93 2.41
CA LEU A 229 -4.80 13.92 3.83
C LEU A 229 -5.78 12.95 4.52
N ILE A 230 -5.28 11.80 4.96
CA ILE A 230 -6.13 10.81 5.61
C ILE A 230 -6.68 11.39 6.92
N PRO A 231 -8.01 11.49 7.08
CA PRO A 231 -8.58 12.06 8.28
C PRO A 231 -8.34 11.13 9.48
N GLN A 232 -8.36 11.69 10.69
CA GLN A 232 -8.47 10.85 11.88
C GLN A 232 -9.79 10.08 11.85
N MET A 233 -9.77 8.84 12.38
CA MET A 233 -10.99 8.04 12.46
C MET A 233 -11.94 8.67 13.47
N THR A 234 -13.20 8.83 13.07
CA THR A 234 -14.27 9.17 14.01
C THR A 234 -14.46 8.04 15.01
N ARG A 235 -15.14 8.32 16.12
CA ARG A 235 -15.47 7.29 17.12
C ARG A 235 -16.27 6.13 16.53
N GLU A 236 -17.16 6.41 15.57
CA GLU A 236 -17.92 5.38 14.85
C GLU A 236 -17.03 4.53 13.94
N GLN A 237 -16.13 5.17 13.20
CA GLN A 237 -15.15 4.46 12.37
C GLN A 237 -14.24 3.56 13.22
N LYS A 238 -13.75 4.05 14.36
CA LYS A 238 -12.98 3.26 15.34
C LYS A 238 -13.80 2.06 15.85
N ARG A 239 -15.10 2.26 16.15
CA ARG A 239 -15.99 1.16 16.57
C ARG A 239 -16.07 0.09 15.50
N ARG A 240 -16.33 0.47 14.25
CA ARG A 240 -16.40 -0.48 13.12
C ARG A 240 -15.08 -1.22 12.92
N ALA A 241 -13.94 -0.55 13.08
CA ALA A 241 -12.61 -1.17 13.01
C ALA A 241 -12.32 -2.19 14.13
N ILE A 242 -13.05 -2.12 15.25
CA ILE A 242 -12.98 -3.10 16.34
C ILE A 242 -13.99 -4.22 16.11
N GLU A 243 -15.26 -3.87 15.92
CA GLU A 243 -16.37 -4.85 15.89
C GLU A 243 -16.42 -5.65 14.58
N GLY A 244 -16.07 -5.02 13.45
CA GLY A 244 -16.10 -5.66 12.13
C GLY A 244 -15.21 -6.90 12.05
N PRO A 245 -13.91 -6.82 12.36
CA PRO A 245 -13.02 -7.99 12.34
C PRO A 245 -13.45 -9.09 13.33
N VAL A 246 -13.97 -8.71 14.51
CA VAL A 246 -14.52 -9.67 15.49
C VAL A 246 -15.69 -10.46 14.89
N ALA A 247 -16.60 -9.75 14.22
CA ALA A 247 -17.76 -10.37 13.59
C ALA A 247 -17.37 -11.31 12.44
N VAL A 248 -16.38 -10.92 11.62
CA VAL A 248 -15.84 -11.78 10.56
C VAL A 248 -15.19 -13.04 11.13
N GLY A 249 -14.49 -12.91 12.27
CA GLY A 249 -13.95 -14.03 13.02
C GLY A 249 -14.99 -14.88 13.76
N ASN A 250 -16.29 -14.67 13.51
CA ASN A 250 -17.41 -15.35 14.17
C ASN A 250 -17.40 -15.26 15.71
N ALA A 251 -16.74 -14.25 16.27
CA ALA A 251 -16.68 -14.01 17.70
C ALA A 251 -17.62 -12.89 18.14
N ARG A 252 -17.70 -12.66 19.45
CA ARG A 252 -18.45 -11.55 20.03
C ARG A 252 -17.54 -10.79 20.99
N ILE A 253 -17.63 -9.46 20.94
CA ILE A 253 -16.96 -8.57 21.88
C ILE A 253 -18.00 -7.91 22.79
N ALA A 254 -17.70 -7.85 24.09
CA ALA A 254 -18.62 -7.24 25.04
C ALA A 254 -18.77 -5.74 24.74
N PRO A 255 -20.00 -5.18 24.65
CA PRO A 255 -20.19 -3.76 24.35
C PRO A 255 -19.49 -2.82 25.33
N ARG A 256 -19.39 -3.22 26.60
CA ARG A 256 -18.64 -2.48 27.63
C ARG A 256 -17.14 -2.42 27.31
N LEU A 257 -16.56 -3.50 26.81
CA LEU A 257 -15.14 -3.54 26.39
C LEU A 257 -14.92 -2.62 25.18
N VAL A 258 -15.82 -2.63 24.19
CA VAL A 258 -15.72 -1.71 23.05
C VAL A 258 -15.75 -0.25 23.53
N GLN A 259 -16.66 0.11 24.42
CA GLN A 259 -16.71 1.49 24.95
C GLN A 259 -15.45 1.86 25.73
N GLN A 260 -14.88 0.94 26.50
CA GLN A 260 -13.61 1.14 27.19
C GLN A 260 -12.47 1.38 26.18
N LEU A 261 -12.30 0.51 25.19
CA LEU A 261 -11.29 0.66 24.14
C LEU A 261 -11.42 2.00 23.40
N LEU A 262 -12.65 2.41 23.06
CA LEU A 262 -12.90 3.68 22.41
C LEU A 262 -12.57 4.90 23.29
N ASN A 263 -12.69 4.78 24.61
CA ASN A 263 -12.29 5.83 25.54
C ASN A 263 -10.76 5.89 25.68
N ASP A 264 -10.11 4.74 25.78
CA ASP A 264 -8.65 4.63 25.94
C ASP A 264 -7.89 5.13 24.70
N LEU A 265 -8.44 4.90 23.50
CA LEU A 265 -7.89 5.41 22.24
C LEU A 265 -7.79 6.93 22.17
N GLY A 266 -8.74 7.65 22.78
CA GLY A 266 -8.89 9.10 22.62
C GLY A 266 -8.86 9.54 21.16
N ASP A 267 -8.27 10.71 20.87
CA ASP A 267 -8.10 11.26 19.52
C ASP A 267 -6.67 11.14 18.98
N ASN A 268 -5.80 10.40 19.67
CA ASN A 268 -4.41 10.24 19.23
C ASN A 268 -4.30 9.12 18.15
N PRO A 269 -3.87 9.43 16.91
CA PRO A 269 -3.72 8.46 15.84
C PRO A 269 -2.65 7.38 16.11
N ASP A 270 -1.67 7.65 16.98
CA ASP A 270 -0.62 6.67 17.35
C ASP A 270 -1.17 5.49 18.18
N GLN A 271 -2.42 5.58 18.64
CA GLN A 271 -3.07 4.54 19.44
C GLN A 271 -3.68 3.42 18.58
N LEU A 272 -3.90 3.62 17.27
CA LEU A 272 -4.51 2.60 16.41
C LEU A 272 -3.64 1.32 16.28
N PRO A 273 -2.32 1.39 16.06
CA PRO A 273 -1.48 0.19 16.06
C PRO A 273 -1.42 -0.50 17.43
N ILE A 274 -1.43 0.28 18.51
CA ILE A 274 -1.42 -0.24 19.89
C ILE A 274 -2.72 -1.00 20.17
N LEU A 275 -3.86 -0.45 19.76
CA LEU A 275 -5.16 -1.12 19.82
C LEU A 275 -5.15 -2.44 19.06
N GLN A 276 -4.66 -2.44 17.81
CA GLN A 276 -4.56 -3.69 17.04
C GLN A 276 -3.69 -4.73 17.74
N HIS A 277 -2.56 -4.30 18.30
CA HIS A 277 -1.68 -5.19 19.05
C HIS A 277 -2.37 -5.74 20.30
N ALA A 278 -3.08 -4.90 21.05
CA ALA A 278 -3.84 -5.33 22.22
C ALA A 278 -4.92 -6.36 21.83
N LEU A 279 -5.74 -6.05 20.82
CA LEU A 279 -6.79 -6.95 20.32
C LEU A 279 -6.22 -8.28 19.82
N MET A 280 -5.10 -8.25 19.10
CA MET A 280 -4.37 -9.44 18.67
C MET A 280 -3.93 -10.28 19.87
N ARG A 281 -3.34 -9.66 20.90
CA ARG A 281 -2.82 -10.37 22.08
C ARG A 281 -3.94 -10.95 22.96
N THR A 282 -5.12 -10.36 22.95
CA THR A 282 -6.27 -10.80 23.75
C THR A 282 -7.19 -11.77 23.01
N TRP A 283 -6.93 -12.06 21.73
CA TRP A 283 -7.70 -13.04 20.97
C TRP A 283 -7.35 -14.46 21.45
N SER A 284 -8.32 -15.16 22.02
CA SER A 284 -8.20 -16.52 22.56
C SER A 284 -9.41 -17.37 22.21
#